data_AF-A0AAC9JIW4-F1
#
_entry.id   AF-A0AAC9JIW4-F1
#
_cell.length_a   1.000
_cell.length_b   1.000
_cell.length_c   1.000
_cell.angle_alpha   90.00
_cell.angle_beta   90.00
_cell.angle_gamma   90.00
#
_symmetry.space_group_name_H-M   'P 1'
#
loop_
_entity.id
_entity.type
_entity.pdbx_description
1 polymer ?
#
loop_
_entity_poly.entity_id
_entity_poly.type
_entity_poly.pdbx_seq_one_letter_code
_entity_poly.pdbx_strand_id
1 'polypeptide(L)'
;MLSYQHAFHAGNHADVIKHLCWLGVIKSLKKKEKPFTLYDSHAGAGLYDFTDDLSSKNKEYLNGIASLQDVVAKSSLLNDYVSLCQSFVSKDAYPGSPVISAELKRESDVLHAMELHPGEFAKLESNIAAYASSNAHSHKRDGFEGLIALTPPKPNRGAILIDPPYERVNEYEDVVTNVERVLKRWQQAQIVIWYPLLSARSGNKHGASETMCEKLSELQVPCFKAEMQIAENTHDAGMYGSGVMVLNPAWQLDTQLSEAMLEVTQHMGEQSSSSVIWVNKDN
;
A
#
# COMPACT_ATOMS: atom_id res chain seq x y z
N MET A 1 -16.30 -6.46 14.30
CA MET A 1 -16.52 -7.53 13.30
C MET A 1 -15.49 -7.28 12.22
N LEU A 2 -14.71 -8.29 11.83
CA LEU A 2 -13.76 -8.17 10.71
C LEU A 2 -14.53 -8.60 9.46
N SER A 3 -15.18 -7.65 8.79
CA SER A 3 -16.08 -7.94 7.67
C SER A 3 -15.48 -7.62 6.31
N TYR A 4 -14.47 -6.74 6.29
CA TYR A 4 -13.79 -6.34 5.06
C TYR A 4 -12.98 -7.50 4.50
N GLN A 5 -13.16 -7.74 3.20
CA GLN A 5 -12.38 -8.71 2.44
C GLN A 5 -11.83 -7.99 1.21
N HIS A 6 -10.52 -7.95 1.08
CA HIS A 6 -9.89 -7.15 0.03
C HIS A 6 -10.12 -7.71 -1.38
N ALA A 7 -10.47 -8.99 -1.52
CA ALA A 7 -10.79 -9.64 -2.80
C ALA A 7 -11.86 -8.89 -3.64
N PHE A 8 -12.80 -8.19 -3.01
CA PHE A 8 -13.80 -7.37 -3.74
C PHE A 8 -13.18 -6.20 -4.53
N HIS A 9 -12.02 -5.73 -4.09
CA HIS A 9 -11.38 -4.48 -4.51
C HIS A 9 -10.01 -4.70 -5.15
N ALA A 10 -9.50 -5.93 -5.14
CA ALA A 10 -8.15 -6.25 -5.56
C ALA A 10 -7.87 -5.77 -6.99
N GLY A 11 -6.77 -5.04 -7.15
CA GLY A 11 -6.32 -4.53 -8.43
C GLY A 11 -7.03 -3.26 -8.91
N ASN A 12 -7.89 -2.64 -8.09
CA ASN A 12 -8.50 -1.36 -8.43
C ASN A 12 -7.49 -0.20 -8.44
N HIS A 13 -7.97 1.01 -8.75
CA HIS A 13 -7.12 2.22 -8.77
C HIS A 13 -6.39 2.49 -7.44
N ALA A 14 -6.98 2.13 -6.30
CA ALA A 14 -6.39 2.37 -4.98
C ALA A 14 -5.20 1.45 -4.72
N ASP A 15 -5.29 0.20 -5.16
CA ASP A 15 -4.16 -0.72 -5.14
C ASP A 15 -3.04 -0.26 -6.07
N VAL A 16 -3.35 0.30 -7.23
CA VAL A 16 -2.34 0.79 -8.18
C VAL A 16 -1.44 1.84 -7.54
N ILE A 17 -1.98 2.89 -6.93
CA ILE A 17 -1.16 3.94 -6.28
C ILE A 17 -0.37 3.38 -5.08
N LYS A 18 -1.02 2.55 -4.25
CA LYS A 18 -0.40 1.90 -3.10
C LYS A 18 0.80 1.06 -3.51
N HIS A 19 0.62 0.17 -4.46
CA HIS A 19 1.64 -0.78 -4.89
C HIS A 19 2.73 -0.15 -5.76
N LEU A 20 2.42 0.90 -6.53
CA LEU A 20 3.45 1.73 -7.19
C LEU A 20 4.37 2.39 -6.18
N CYS A 21 3.80 3.04 -5.15
CA CYS A 21 4.59 3.66 -4.09
C CYS A 21 5.45 2.62 -3.35
N TRP A 22 4.83 1.49 -2.97
CA TRP A 22 5.52 0.41 -2.27
C TRP A 22 6.66 -0.21 -3.08
N LEU A 23 6.45 -0.46 -4.37
CA LEU A 23 7.49 -0.89 -5.30
C LEU A 23 8.66 0.11 -5.34
N GLY A 24 8.37 1.41 -5.42
CA GLY A 24 9.39 2.48 -5.42
C GLY A 24 10.23 2.50 -4.15
N VAL A 25 9.60 2.27 -2.98
CA VAL A 25 10.28 2.11 -1.69
C VAL A 25 11.21 0.90 -1.71
N ILE A 26 10.71 -0.28 -2.10
CA ILE A 26 11.53 -1.51 -2.13
C ILE A 26 12.70 -1.36 -3.11
N LYS A 27 12.47 -0.80 -4.31
CA LYS A 27 13.54 -0.54 -5.28
C LYS A 27 14.60 0.40 -4.73
N SER A 28 14.20 1.43 -3.99
CA SER A 28 15.13 2.34 -3.32
C SER A 28 15.94 1.65 -2.22
N LEU A 29 15.32 0.75 -1.45
CA LEU A 29 16.04 -0.09 -0.49
C LEU A 29 17.02 -1.05 -1.18
N LYS A 30 16.72 -1.56 -2.38
CA LYS A 30 17.64 -2.45 -3.11
C LYS A 30 18.88 -1.74 -3.65
N LYS A 31 18.92 -0.40 -3.71
CA LYS A 31 20.11 0.37 -4.14
C LYS A 31 21.36 0.16 -3.25
N LYS A 32 21.18 -0.32 -2.00
CA LYS A 32 22.30 -0.72 -1.12
C LYS A 32 22.28 -2.23 -0.92
N GLU A 33 23.46 -2.85 -0.95
CA GLU A 33 23.61 -4.31 -0.77
C GLU A 33 23.24 -4.79 0.64
N LYS A 34 23.28 -3.89 1.64
CA LYS A 34 22.91 -4.23 3.03
C LYS A 34 21.46 -4.76 3.10
N PRO A 35 21.21 -5.87 3.81
CA PRO A 35 19.86 -6.38 4.03
C PRO A 35 18.89 -5.33 4.58
N PHE A 36 17.61 -5.52 4.30
CA PHE A 36 16.52 -4.74 4.89
C PHE A 36 15.34 -5.63 5.29
N THR A 37 14.48 -5.11 6.16
CA THR A 37 13.24 -5.78 6.57
C THR A 37 12.03 -5.01 6.06
N LEU A 38 11.08 -5.72 5.45
CA LEU A 38 9.78 -5.19 5.06
C LEU A 38 8.74 -5.65 6.08
N TYR A 39 7.86 -4.72 6.47
CA TYR A 39 6.72 -5.02 7.32
C TYR A 39 5.44 -4.65 6.59
N ASP A 40 4.53 -5.61 6.47
CA ASP A 40 3.17 -5.39 5.99
C ASP A 40 2.21 -5.64 7.15
N SER A 41 1.58 -4.57 7.64
CA SER A 41 0.77 -4.63 8.87
C SER A 41 -0.63 -5.20 8.64
N HIS A 42 -1.14 -5.12 7.41
CA HIS A 42 -2.50 -5.47 7.04
C HIS A 42 -2.45 -6.20 5.69
N ALA A 43 -1.84 -7.39 5.72
CA ALA A 43 -1.37 -8.10 4.55
C ALA A 43 -2.50 -8.65 3.64
N GLY A 44 -3.72 -8.81 4.17
CA GLY A 44 -4.80 -9.49 3.46
C GLY A 44 -4.41 -10.92 3.08
N ALA A 45 -4.98 -11.43 1.99
CA ALA A 45 -4.71 -12.79 1.49
C ALA A 45 -3.38 -12.93 0.72
N GLY A 46 -2.69 -11.82 0.42
CA GLY A 46 -1.45 -11.82 -0.36
C GLY A 46 -1.61 -11.96 -1.87
N LEU A 47 -2.44 -12.87 -2.36
CA LEU A 47 -2.75 -13.06 -3.79
C LEU A 47 -4.27 -13.18 -3.96
N TYR A 48 -4.80 -12.56 -5.02
CA TYR A 48 -6.23 -12.50 -5.28
C TYR A 48 -6.55 -13.05 -6.67
N ASP A 49 -7.36 -14.10 -6.74
CA ASP A 49 -7.86 -14.68 -7.98
C ASP A 49 -9.04 -13.83 -8.50
N PHE A 50 -8.99 -13.39 -9.76
CA PHE A 50 -10.06 -12.62 -10.40
C PHE A 50 -11.29 -13.46 -10.74
N THR A 51 -11.14 -14.78 -10.80
CA THR A 51 -12.20 -15.74 -11.09
C THR A 51 -13.00 -16.13 -9.86
N ASP A 52 -12.50 -15.86 -8.64
CA ASP A 52 -13.20 -16.13 -7.39
C ASP A 52 -14.53 -15.36 -7.28
N ASP A 53 -15.50 -15.95 -6.56
CA ASP A 53 -16.85 -15.41 -6.36
C ASP A 53 -16.89 -13.99 -5.77
N LEU A 54 -15.86 -13.56 -5.04
CA LEU A 54 -15.78 -12.22 -4.46
C LEU A 54 -15.26 -11.20 -5.46
N SER A 55 -14.15 -11.51 -6.13
CA SER A 55 -13.51 -10.65 -7.14
C SER A 55 -14.41 -10.45 -8.36
N SER A 56 -15.14 -11.50 -8.75
CA SER A 56 -16.04 -11.50 -9.90
C SER A 56 -17.32 -10.68 -9.70
N LYS A 57 -17.67 -10.30 -8.46
CA LYS A 57 -18.87 -9.49 -8.17
C LYS A 57 -18.73 -8.04 -8.63
N ASN A 58 -17.64 -7.36 -8.25
CA ASN A 58 -17.45 -5.95 -8.56
C ASN A 58 -16.52 -5.72 -9.75
N LYS A 59 -15.55 -6.63 -9.97
CA LYS A 59 -14.54 -6.54 -11.04
C LYS A 59 -13.81 -5.19 -11.10
N GLU A 60 -13.52 -4.59 -9.93
CA GLU A 60 -12.90 -3.26 -9.87
C GLU A 60 -11.50 -3.22 -10.51
N TYR A 61 -10.84 -4.36 -10.64
CA TYR A 61 -9.58 -4.50 -11.37
C TYR A 61 -9.66 -4.04 -12.84
N LEU A 62 -10.85 -4.04 -13.44
CA LEU A 62 -11.09 -3.54 -14.80
C LEU A 62 -10.85 -2.03 -14.91
N ASN A 63 -11.08 -1.28 -13.83
CA ASN A 63 -10.82 0.16 -13.74
C ASN A 63 -9.52 0.46 -12.98
N GLY A 64 -8.59 -0.49 -12.98
CA GLY A 64 -7.31 -0.41 -12.29
C GLY A 64 -6.23 -1.10 -13.11
N ILE A 65 -5.67 -2.19 -12.57
CA ILE A 65 -4.54 -2.88 -13.20
C ILE A 65 -4.83 -3.37 -14.63
N ALA A 66 -6.07 -3.75 -14.96
CA ALA A 66 -6.39 -4.20 -16.32
C ALA A 66 -6.22 -3.08 -17.36
N SER A 67 -6.57 -1.83 -17.00
CA SER A 67 -6.38 -0.66 -17.86
C SER A 67 -4.91 -0.35 -18.17
N LEU A 68 -3.98 -0.97 -17.44
CA LEU A 68 -2.54 -0.73 -17.55
C LEU A 68 -1.79 -1.86 -18.28
N GLN A 69 -2.42 -2.99 -18.60
CA GLN A 69 -1.73 -4.18 -19.15
C GLN A 69 -1.02 -3.90 -20.48
N ASP A 70 -1.66 -3.13 -21.37
CA ASP A 70 -1.14 -2.83 -22.71
C ASP A 70 -0.42 -1.47 -22.78
N VAL A 71 -0.18 -0.83 -21.63
CA VAL A 71 0.42 0.50 -21.58
C VAL A 71 1.93 0.39 -21.82
N VAL A 72 2.40 1.10 -22.84
CA VAL A 72 3.84 1.35 -23.05
C VAL A 72 4.28 2.47 -22.10
N ALA A 73 4.58 2.09 -20.86
CA ALA A 73 4.96 3.03 -19.81
C ALA A 73 6.29 3.75 -20.13
N LYS A 74 6.29 5.07 -19.98
CA LYS A 74 7.49 5.91 -20.12
C LYS A 74 8.21 6.04 -18.78
N SER A 75 7.47 6.13 -17.69
CA SER A 75 8.01 6.11 -16.33
C SER A 75 8.55 4.73 -16.01
N SER A 76 9.80 4.69 -15.57
CA SER A 76 10.45 3.45 -15.16
C SER A 76 9.66 2.71 -14.09
N LEU A 77 9.15 3.43 -13.08
CA LEU A 77 8.41 2.85 -11.96
C LEU A 77 7.11 2.19 -12.41
N LEU A 78 6.37 2.82 -13.34
CA LEU A 78 5.16 2.24 -13.92
C LEU A 78 5.49 1.00 -14.75
N ASN A 79 6.54 1.07 -15.57
CA ASN A 79 6.99 -0.08 -16.37
C ASN A 79 7.34 -1.29 -15.49
N ASP A 80 8.08 -1.07 -14.40
CA ASP A 80 8.42 -2.14 -13.45
C ASP A 80 7.17 -2.73 -12.80
N TYR A 81 6.20 -1.89 -12.42
CA TYR A 81 4.96 -2.31 -11.77
C TYR A 81 4.08 -3.15 -12.71
N VAL A 82 3.86 -2.69 -13.94
CA VAL A 82 3.10 -3.44 -14.96
C VAL A 82 3.80 -4.75 -15.27
N SER A 83 5.13 -4.74 -15.45
CA SER A 83 5.92 -5.95 -15.72
C SER A 83 5.79 -6.98 -14.60
N LEU A 84 5.85 -6.54 -13.33
CA LEU A 84 5.64 -7.41 -12.17
C LEU A 84 4.23 -8.02 -12.20
N CYS A 85 3.21 -7.18 -12.34
CA CYS A 85 1.81 -7.60 -12.30
C CYS A 85 1.43 -8.52 -13.48
N GLN A 86 2.01 -8.32 -14.66
CA GLN A 86 1.68 -9.09 -15.87
C GLN A 86 1.84 -10.62 -15.67
N SER A 87 2.82 -11.03 -14.87
CA SER A 87 3.07 -12.45 -14.57
C SER A 87 1.97 -13.14 -13.76
N PHE A 88 1.15 -12.35 -13.05
CA PHE A 88 0.00 -12.79 -12.27
C PHE A 88 -1.30 -12.57 -13.03
N VAL A 89 -1.43 -11.40 -13.66
CA VAL A 89 -2.64 -11.01 -14.38
C VAL A 89 -2.90 -11.90 -15.60
N SER A 90 -1.84 -12.37 -16.27
CA SER A 90 -1.94 -13.40 -17.33
C SER A 90 -2.44 -14.77 -16.85
N LYS A 91 -2.56 -14.96 -15.53
CA LYS A 91 -3.11 -16.14 -14.87
C LYS A 91 -4.36 -15.79 -14.06
N ASP A 92 -5.06 -14.72 -14.45
CA ASP A 92 -6.27 -14.22 -13.81
C ASP A 92 -6.09 -13.91 -12.32
N ALA A 93 -4.94 -13.36 -11.92
CA ALA A 93 -4.68 -13.02 -10.52
C ALA A 93 -4.03 -11.63 -10.34
N TYR A 94 -4.18 -11.06 -9.14
CA TYR A 94 -3.52 -9.82 -8.72
C TYR A 94 -2.63 -10.04 -7.49
N PRO A 95 -1.35 -9.64 -7.55
CA PRO A 95 -0.46 -9.73 -6.40
C PRO A 95 -0.74 -8.58 -5.42
N GLY A 96 -1.14 -8.91 -4.20
CA GLY A 96 -1.19 -7.95 -3.10
C GLY A 96 0.21 -7.59 -2.58
N SER A 97 0.28 -6.62 -1.67
CA SER A 97 1.54 -6.14 -1.10
C SER A 97 2.45 -7.22 -0.49
N PRO A 98 1.97 -8.31 0.14
CA PRO A 98 2.86 -9.38 0.62
C PRO A 98 3.55 -10.13 -0.51
N VAL A 99 2.84 -10.46 -1.59
CA VAL A 99 3.42 -11.15 -2.75
C VAL A 99 4.36 -10.23 -3.51
N ILE A 100 3.98 -8.96 -3.71
CA ILE A 100 4.89 -7.95 -4.26
C ILE A 100 6.19 -7.87 -3.44
N SER A 101 6.07 -7.84 -2.10
CA SER A 101 7.23 -7.82 -1.21
C SER A 101 8.08 -9.08 -1.33
N ALA A 102 7.45 -10.26 -1.43
CA ALA A 102 8.11 -11.55 -1.53
C ALA A 102 8.85 -11.73 -2.87
N GLU A 103 8.27 -11.28 -3.98
CA GLU A 103 8.88 -11.27 -5.32
C GLU A 103 10.09 -10.33 -5.39
N LEU A 104 10.02 -9.17 -4.72
CA LEU A 104 11.02 -8.12 -4.87
C LEU A 104 12.19 -8.23 -3.89
N LYS A 105 11.98 -8.81 -2.71
CA LYS A 105 13.03 -8.95 -1.69
C LYS A 105 14.17 -9.84 -2.21
N ARG A 106 15.38 -9.66 -1.68
CA ARG A 106 16.50 -10.60 -1.90
C ARG A 106 16.41 -11.75 -0.90
N GLU A 107 17.24 -12.78 -1.09
CA GLU A 107 17.35 -13.88 -0.11
C GLU A 107 17.76 -13.40 1.28
N SER A 108 18.62 -12.37 1.35
CA SER A 108 19.10 -11.81 2.62
C SER A 108 18.14 -10.83 3.29
N ASP A 109 17.10 -10.40 2.58
CA ASP A 109 16.07 -9.49 3.11
C ASP A 109 14.96 -10.29 3.81
N VAL A 110 14.25 -9.65 4.73
CA VAL A 110 13.19 -10.28 5.54
C VAL A 110 11.84 -9.62 5.26
N LEU A 111 10.77 -10.41 5.19
CA LEU A 111 9.38 -9.95 5.13
C LEU A 111 8.61 -10.44 6.36
N HIS A 112 7.94 -9.53 7.05
CA HIS A 112 6.92 -9.83 8.05
C HIS A 112 5.56 -9.35 7.54
N ALA A 113 4.65 -10.27 7.23
CA ALA A 113 3.28 -10.00 6.82
C ALA A 113 2.31 -10.36 7.94
N MET A 114 1.44 -9.43 8.34
CA MET A 114 0.52 -9.57 9.47
C MET A 114 -0.92 -9.50 8.98
N GLU A 115 -1.75 -10.46 9.37
CA GLU A 115 -3.18 -10.48 9.05
C GLU A 115 -3.98 -11.02 10.25
N LEU A 116 -5.02 -10.28 10.66
CA LEU A 116 -5.82 -10.60 11.84
C LEU A 116 -7.02 -11.48 11.51
N HIS A 117 -7.62 -11.29 10.32
CA HIS A 117 -8.80 -12.03 9.87
C HIS A 117 -8.43 -13.50 9.63
N PRO A 118 -9.07 -14.47 10.30
CA PRO A 118 -8.65 -15.87 10.28
C PRO A 118 -8.74 -16.53 8.89
N GLY A 119 -9.75 -16.17 8.09
CA GLY A 119 -9.92 -16.66 6.71
C GLY A 119 -8.82 -16.14 5.77
N GLU A 120 -8.65 -14.82 5.69
CA GLU A 120 -7.58 -14.19 4.91
C GLU A 120 -6.18 -14.63 5.36
N PHE A 121 -5.92 -14.80 6.67
CA PHE A 121 -4.64 -15.31 7.15
C PHE A 121 -4.32 -16.72 6.60
N ALA A 122 -5.31 -17.62 6.55
CA ALA A 122 -5.08 -18.96 6.01
C ALA A 122 -4.69 -18.91 4.52
N LYS A 123 -5.28 -17.99 3.76
CA LYS A 123 -4.89 -17.73 2.37
C LYS A 123 -3.49 -17.11 2.28
N LEU A 124 -3.20 -16.11 3.11
CA LEU A 124 -1.88 -15.48 3.20
C LEU A 124 -0.77 -16.50 3.47
N GLU A 125 -0.96 -17.37 4.46
CA GLU A 125 -0.02 -18.42 4.80
C GLU A 125 0.23 -19.36 3.61
N SER A 126 -0.83 -19.81 2.94
CA SER A 126 -0.72 -20.65 1.74
C SER A 126 -0.02 -19.94 0.58
N ASN A 127 -0.37 -18.69 0.31
CA ASN A 127 0.18 -17.93 -0.81
C ASN A 127 1.65 -17.57 -0.57
N ILE A 128 2.01 -17.22 0.66
CA ILE A 128 3.39 -16.91 1.04
C ILE A 128 4.23 -18.17 1.22
N ALA A 129 3.64 -19.35 1.47
CA ALA A 129 4.38 -20.61 1.56
C ALA A 129 5.21 -20.92 0.30
N ALA A 130 4.72 -20.53 -0.88
CA ALA A 130 5.47 -20.63 -2.13
C ALA A 130 6.80 -19.83 -2.13
N TYR A 131 6.89 -18.82 -1.25
CA TYR A 131 8.03 -17.93 -1.04
C TYR A 131 8.75 -18.18 0.30
N ALA A 132 8.18 -19.03 1.17
CA ALA A 132 8.60 -19.22 2.56
C ALA A 132 9.95 -19.93 2.73
N SER A 133 10.53 -20.47 1.66
CA SER A 133 11.90 -20.99 1.65
C SER A 133 12.97 -19.90 1.87
N SER A 134 12.60 -18.62 1.88
CA SER A 134 13.52 -17.51 2.12
C SER A 134 12.87 -16.38 2.94
N ASN A 135 13.10 -16.34 4.26
CA ASN A 135 12.93 -15.16 5.12
C ASN A 135 11.59 -14.38 4.97
N ALA A 136 10.50 -15.06 4.63
CA ALA A 136 9.16 -14.48 4.56
C ALA A 136 8.28 -15.14 5.63
N HIS A 137 7.71 -14.32 6.50
CA HIS A 137 7.00 -14.76 7.69
C HIS A 137 5.59 -14.18 7.73
N SER A 138 4.58 -15.06 7.75
CA SER A 138 3.17 -14.68 7.97
C SER A 138 2.82 -14.80 9.45
N HIS A 139 2.13 -13.79 9.98
CA HIS A 139 1.75 -13.71 11.40
C HIS A 139 0.25 -13.49 11.54
N LYS A 140 -0.45 -14.40 12.23
CA LYS A 140 -1.85 -14.21 12.57
C LYS A 140 -2.00 -13.34 13.82
N ARG A 141 -1.91 -12.01 13.66
CA ARG A 141 -1.92 -11.05 14.77
C ARG A 141 -2.40 -9.69 14.32
N ASP A 142 -2.63 -8.82 15.30
CA ASP A 142 -2.90 -7.41 15.06
C ASP A 142 -1.64 -6.71 14.50
N GLY A 143 -1.80 -6.03 13.36
CA GLY A 143 -0.70 -5.39 12.65
C GLY A 143 -0.02 -4.30 13.45
N PHE A 144 -0.80 -3.46 14.14
CA PHE A 144 -0.26 -2.36 14.95
C PHE A 144 0.55 -2.89 16.13
N GLU A 145 0.04 -3.88 16.84
CA GLU A 145 0.75 -4.57 17.92
C GLU A 145 2.03 -5.23 17.41
N GLY A 146 1.96 -5.94 16.28
CA GLY A 146 3.12 -6.61 15.70
C GLY A 146 4.21 -5.66 15.21
N LEU A 147 3.87 -4.50 14.66
CA LEU A 147 4.85 -3.46 14.33
C LEU A 147 5.64 -3.00 15.56
N ILE A 148 4.98 -2.82 16.70
CA ILE A 148 5.66 -2.43 17.94
C ILE A 148 6.55 -3.56 18.48
N ALA A 149 6.13 -4.81 18.31
CA ALA A 149 6.88 -5.98 18.78
C ALA A 149 8.12 -6.29 17.92
N LEU A 150 8.05 -6.04 16.61
CA LEU A 150 9.06 -6.48 15.64
C LEU A 150 10.01 -5.37 15.17
N THR A 151 9.76 -4.10 15.52
CA THR A 151 10.63 -2.96 15.18
C THR A 151 11.45 -2.47 16.39
N PRO A 152 12.66 -1.90 16.17
CA PRO A 152 13.36 -1.75 14.88
C PRO A 152 13.98 -3.07 14.39
N PRO A 153 14.13 -3.26 13.06
CA PRO A 153 14.81 -4.42 12.50
C PRO A 153 16.31 -4.45 12.82
N LYS A 154 16.91 -5.63 12.64
CA LYS A 154 18.36 -5.83 12.61
C LYS A 154 18.75 -6.44 11.24
N PRO A 155 19.57 -5.74 10.41
CA PRO A 155 20.08 -4.39 10.60
C PRO A 155 18.97 -3.33 10.63
N ASN A 156 19.26 -2.16 11.21
CA ASN A 156 18.31 -1.06 11.39
C ASN A 156 17.97 -0.35 10.06
N ARG A 157 17.32 -1.08 9.15
CA ARG A 157 17.03 -0.73 7.77
C ARG A 157 15.81 -1.50 7.29
N GLY A 158 14.87 -0.80 6.66
CA GLY A 158 13.62 -1.40 6.23
C GLY A 158 12.56 -0.37 5.94
N ALA A 159 11.37 -0.86 5.64
CA ALA A 159 10.19 -0.04 5.45
C ALA A 159 8.94 -0.76 5.96
N ILE A 160 7.91 0.03 6.26
CA ILE A 160 6.62 -0.41 6.79
C ILE A 160 5.52 0.04 5.81
N LEU A 161 4.62 -0.87 5.47
CA LEU A 161 3.35 -0.58 4.82
C LEU A 161 2.21 -0.70 5.85
N ILE A 162 1.43 0.38 5.98
CA ILE A 162 0.24 0.47 6.82
C ILE A 162 -0.97 0.68 5.91
N ASP A 163 -1.82 -0.34 5.81
CA ASP A 163 -2.95 -0.41 4.89
C ASP A 163 -4.21 -0.99 5.57
N PRO A 164 -4.72 -0.34 6.62
CA PRO A 164 -5.87 -0.85 7.34
C PRO A 164 -7.13 -0.72 6.47
N PRO A 165 -8.18 -1.51 6.72
CA PRO A 165 -9.39 -1.46 5.92
C PRO A 165 -10.24 -0.20 6.17
N TYR A 166 -9.97 0.55 7.24
CA TYR A 166 -10.77 1.69 7.69
C TYR A 166 -12.27 1.33 7.85
N GLU A 167 -12.54 0.14 8.39
CA GLU A 167 -13.90 -0.31 8.71
C GLU A 167 -14.49 0.58 9.81
N ARG A 168 -13.65 1.01 10.75
CA ARG A 168 -14.05 1.83 11.90
C ARG A 168 -13.30 3.16 11.89
N VAL A 169 -13.99 4.23 12.26
CA VAL A 169 -13.41 5.59 12.30
C VAL A 169 -12.23 5.73 13.27
N ASN A 170 -12.15 4.90 14.32
CA ASN A 170 -11.02 4.95 15.24
C ASN A 170 -9.71 4.41 14.62
N GLU A 171 -9.78 3.65 13.52
CA GLU A 171 -8.58 3.10 12.86
C GLU A 171 -7.66 4.21 12.33
N TYR A 172 -8.22 5.36 11.95
CA TYR A 172 -7.44 6.55 11.59
C TYR A 172 -6.58 7.06 12.75
N GLU A 173 -7.09 7.03 13.99
CA GLU A 173 -6.34 7.44 15.18
C GLU A 173 -5.36 6.36 15.65
N ASP A 174 -5.73 5.08 15.46
CA ASP A 174 -4.85 3.94 15.72
C ASP A 174 -3.60 4.00 14.84
N VAL A 175 -3.73 4.40 13.56
CA VAL A 175 -2.59 4.65 12.65
C VAL A 175 -1.65 5.72 13.21
N VAL A 176 -2.17 6.90 13.59
CA VAL A 176 -1.35 7.99 14.15
C VAL A 176 -0.59 7.51 15.39
N THR A 177 -1.32 6.89 16.32
CA THR A 177 -0.76 6.39 17.58
C THR A 177 0.33 5.34 17.34
N ASN A 178 0.13 4.46 16.35
CA ASN A 178 1.11 3.43 16.02
C ASN A 178 2.37 4.02 15.40
N VAL A 179 2.22 4.93 14.43
CA VAL A 179 3.34 5.61 13.77
C VAL A 179 4.19 6.39 14.77
N GLU A 180 3.56 7.11 15.71
CA GLU A 180 4.28 7.77 16.81
C GLU A 180 5.14 6.81 17.63
N ARG A 181 4.59 5.64 17.99
CA ARG A 181 5.29 4.63 18.78
C ARG A 181 6.43 3.98 18.01
N VAL A 182 6.24 3.73 16.70
CA VAL A 182 7.29 3.25 15.81
C VAL A 182 8.42 4.26 15.72
N LEU A 183 8.13 5.53 15.40
CA LEU A 183 9.14 6.57 15.21
C LEU A 183 9.92 6.89 16.51
N LYS A 184 9.29 6.73 17.68
CA LYS A 184 9.99 6.82 18.99
C LYS A 184 11.09 5.77 19.15
N ARG A 185 10.99 4.62 18.49
CA ARG A 185 11.95 3.49 18.57
C ARG A 185 12.85 3.40 17.33
N TRP A 186 12.32 3.82 16.18
CA TRP A 186 12.95 3.71 14.88
C TRP A 186 12.72 5.02 14.10
N GLN A 187 13.44 6.06 14.47
CA GLN A 187 13.24 7.41 13.95
C GLN A 187 13.36 7.51 12.42
N GLN A 188 14.23 6.69 11.81
CA GLN A 188 14.45 6.64 10.38
C GLN A 188 13.61 5.58 9.64
N ALA A 189 12.57 5.04 10.27
CA ALA A 189 11.65 4.11 9.61
C ALA A 189 11.05 4.78 8.37
N GLN A 190 11.15 4.12 7.21
CA GLN A 190 10.38 4.53 6.04
C GLN A 190 8.99 3.93 6.17
N ILE A 191 7.96 4.77 6.16
CA ILE A 191 6.57 4.32 6.41
C ILE A 191 5.71 4.80 5.25
N VAL A 192 5.01 3.87 4.61
CA VAL A 192 3.96 4.14 3.63
C VAL A 192 2.63 3.84 4.29
N ILE A 193 1.73 4.82 4.28
CA ILE A 193 0.39 4.71 4.86
C ILE A 193 -0.61 4.93 3.74
N TRP A 194 -1.36 3.90 3.35
CA TRP A 194 -2.46 4.05 2.41
C TRP A 194 -3.69 4.63 3.11
N TYR A 195 -4.50 5.43 2.40
CA TYR A 195 -5.77 5.92 2.92
C TYR A 195 -6.80 6.19 1.81
N PRO A 196 -8.11 5.98 2.08
CA PRO A 196 -9.17 6.29 1.14
C PRO A 196 -9.56 7.78 1.19
N LEU A 197 -10.00 8.34 0.07
CA LEU A 197 -10.68 9.64 0.02
C LEU A 197 -12.19 9.39 -0.09
N LEU A 198 -12.92 9.73 0.97
CA LEU A 198 -14.32 9.35 1.15
C LEU A 198 -15.25 10.55 1.07
N SER A 199 -16.29 10.44 0.24
CA SER A 199 -17.37 11.42 0.14
C SER A 199 -18.22 11.50 1.42
N ALA A 200 -19.05 12.54 1.51
CA ALA A 200 -19.96 12.79 2.63
C ALA A 200 -20.90 11.61 2.93
N ARG A 201 -21.23 10.77 1.95
CA ARG A 201 -21.97 9.51 2.14
C ARG A 201 -21.35 8.58 3.19
N SER A 202 -20.04 8.67 3.42
CA SER A 202 -19.34 7.85 4.42
C SER A 202 -19.49 8.35 5.86
N GLY A 203 -20.30 9.40 6.08
CA GLY A 203 -20.64 9.90 7.41
C GLY A 203 -19.41 10.38 8.17
N ASN A 204 -19.19 9.83 9.36
CA ASN A 204 -18.07 10.21 10.24
C ASN A 204 -16.68 9.84 9.69
N LYS A 205 -16.57 9.06 8.61
CA LYS A 205 -15.30 8.77 7.93
C LYS A 205 -14.94 9.82 6.87
N HIS A 206 -15.88 10.68 6.47
CA HIS A 206 -15.58 11.80 5.58
C HIS A 206 -14.59 12.76 6.26
N GLY A 207 -13.49 13.10 5.59
CA GLY A 207 -12.44 13.97 6.14
C GLY A 207 -11.47 13.30 7.12
N ALA A 208 -11.69 12.02 7.48
CA ALA A 208 -10.90 11.36 8.52
C ALA A 208 -9.45 11.08 8.07
N SER A 209 -9.25 10.78 6.79
CA SER A 209 -7.92 10.58 6.19
C SER A 209 -7.10 11.88 6.21
N GLU A 210 -7.75 13.00 5.92
CA GLU A 210 -7.16 14.34 5.91
C GLU A 210 -6.70 14.73 7.32
N THR A 211 -7.58 14.57 8.32
CA THR A 211 -7.22 14.79 9.74
C THR A 211 -6.10 13.85 10.21
N MET A 212 -6.11 12.58 9.79
CA MET A 212 -5.02 11.64 10.10
C MET A 212 -3.69 12.14 9.51
N CYS A 213 -3.69 12.58 8.25
CA CYS A 213 -2.50 13.11 7.59
C CYS A 213 -1.97 14.40 8.24
N GLU A 214 -2.87 15.30 8.67
CA GLU A 214 -2.51 16.50 9.42
C GLU A 214 -1.79 16.13 10.73
N LYS A 215 -2.37 15.24 11.54
CA LYS A 215 -1.76 14.74 12.79
C LYS A 215 -0.40 14.06 12.54
N LEU A 216 -0.27 13.26 11.47
CA LEU A 216 1.01 12.63 11.11
C LEU A 216 2.08 13.66 10.72
N SER A 217 1.69 14.78 10.11
CA SER A 217 2.62 15.87 9.77
C SER A 217 3.15 16.62 11.00
N GLU A 218 2.39 16.64 12.10
CA GLU A 218 2.82 17.23 13.38
C GLU A 218 3.98 16.47 14.02
N LEU A 219 4.31 15.26 13.54
CA LEU A 219 5.47 14.49 13.98
C LEU A 219 6.81 15.07 13.48
N GLN A 220 6.77 16.09 12.61
CA GLN A 220 7.94 16.85 12.13
C GLN A 220 9.04 15.99 11.50
N VAL A 221 8.66 14.83 10.95
CA VAL A 221 9.53 14.05 10.05
C VAL A 221 9.27 14.42 8.60
N PRO A 222 10.28 14.32 7.71
CA PRO A 222 10.10 14.53 6.28
C PRO A 222 8.99 13.65 5.74
N CYS A 223 8.02 14.25 5.06
CA CYS A 223 6.89 13.51 4.50
C CYS A 223 6.22 14.23 3.33
N PHE A 224 5.69 13.42 2.42
CA PHE A 224 4.80 13.87 1.35
C PHE A 224 3.52 13.03 1.32
N LYS A 225 2.49 13.57 0.69
CA LYS A 225 1.28 12.86 0.31
C LYS A 225 1.23 12.72 -1.21
N ALA A 226 0.85 11.55 -1.69
CA ALA A 226 0.55 11.31 -3.09
C ALA A 226 -0.90 10.83 -3.18
N GLU A 227 -1.74 11.54 -3.93
CA GLU A 227 -3.17 11.28 -4.02
C GLU A 227 -3.58 11.12 -5.47
N MET A 228 -4.52 10.20 -5.72
CA MET A 228 -5.17 10.00 -7.00
C MET A 228 -6.69 10.06 -6.80
N GLN A 229 -7.34 10.92 -7.58
CA GLN A 229 -8.78 11.05 -7.66
C GLN A 229 -9.22 10.45 -8.99
N ILE A 230 -10.25 9.59 -8.96
CA ILE A 230 -10.79 8.93 -10.17
C ILE A 230 -12.24 9.33 -10.46
N ALA A 231 -12.88 9.98 -9.50
CA ALA A 231 -14.25 10.47 -9.62
C ALA A 231 -14.38 11.83 -8.93
N GLU A 232 -15.37 12.60 -9.35
CA GLU A 232 -15.76 13.83 -8.67
C GLU A 232 -16.23 13.53 -7.24
N ASN A 233 -15.81 14.35 -6.27
CA ASN A 233 -16.26 14.28 -4.88
C ASN A 233 -17.69 14.81 -4.73
N THR A 234 -18.65 14.09 -5.30
CA THR A 234 -20.08 14.29 -5.07
C THR A 234 -20.50 13.63 -3.75
N HIS A 235 -21.68 13.99 -3.23
CA HIS A 235 -22.18 13.41 -1.99
C HIS A 235 -22.21 11.87 -2.02
N ASP A 236 -22.58 11.27 -3.15
CA ASP A 236 -22.90 9.83 -3.25
C ASP A 236 -21.78 8.93 -3.80
N ALA A 237 -20.64 9.52 -4.21
CA ALA A 237 -19.54 8.85 -4.91
C ALA A 237 -18.92 7.65 -4.14
N GLY A 238 -19.11 7.57 -2.82
CA GLY A 238 -18.39 6.60 -2.00
C GLY A 238 -16.91 7.00 -1.89
N MET A 239 -16.00 6.08 -2.24
CA MET A 239 -14.57 6.38 -2.36
C MET A 239 -14.30 7.00 -3.72
N TYR A 240 -14.02 8.31 -3.76
CA TYR A 240 -13.78 9.06 -5.01
C TYR A 240 -12.29 9.09 -5.40
N GLY A 241 -11.41 8.65 -4.51
CA GLY A 241 -9.98 8.57 -4.71
C GLY A 241 -9.29 7.90 -3.53
N SER A 242 -7.97 7.89 -3.55
CA SER A 242 -7.13 7.35 -2.47
C SER A 242 -5.76 8.00 -2.49
N GLY A 243 -5.03 7.90 -1.39
CA GLY A 243 -3.67 8.40 -1.30
C GLY A 243 -2.74 7.49 -0.54
N VAL A 244 -1.47 7.85 -0.58
CA VAL A 244 -0.42 7.36 0.31
C VAL A 244 0.28 8.53 0.96
N MET A 245 0.50 8.45 2.28
CA MET A 245 1.39 9.35 3.00
C MET A 245 2.69 8.60 3.26
N VAL A 246 3.81 9.20 2.85
CA VAL A 246 5.14 8.59 2.97
C VAL A 246 5.97 9.40 3.95
N LEU A 247 6.39 8.77 5.04
CA LEU A 247 7.27 9.34 6.06
C LEU A 247 8.70 8.81 5.86
N ASN A 248 9.69 9.70 6.05
CA ASN A 248 11.10 9.45 5.72
C ASN A 248 11.31 8.86 4.32
N PRO A 249 10.73 9.46 3.26
CA PRO A 249 10.77 8.91 1.91
C PRO A 249 12.20 8.74 1.41
N ALA A 250 12.41 7.77 0.53
CA ALA A 250 13.68 7.65 -0.17
C ALA A 250 13.88 8.80 -1.17
N TRP A 251 15.14 9.18 -1.40
CA TRP A 251 15.51 10.19 -2.39
C TRP A 251 14.89 9.89 -3.77
N GLN A 252 14.24 10.91 -4.35
CA GLN A 252 13.47 10.90 -5.60
C GLN A 252 12.23 10.02 -5.66
N LEU A 253 11.78 9.40 -4.55
CA LEU A 253 10.55 8.62 -4.58
C LEU A 253 9.33 9.47 -4.98
N ASP A 254 9.28 10.72 -4.52
CA ASP A 254 8.25 11.70 -4.87
C ASP A 254 8.21 11.99 -6.38
N THR A 255 9.38 12.19 -6.99
CA THR A 255 9.51 12.46 -8.43
C THR A 255 9.11 11.25 -9.25
N GLN A 256 9.63 10.07 -8.91
CA GLN A 256 9.32 8.81 -9.59
C GLN A 256 7.83 8.47 -9.50
N LEU A 257 7.23 8.67 -8.32
CA LEU A 257 5.80 8.41 -8.11
C LEU A 257 4.94 9.43 -8.86
N SER A 258 5.31 10.72 -8.85
CA SER A 258 4.61 11.75 -9.61
C SER A 258 4.57 11.43 -11.11
N GLU A 259 5.72 11.10 -11.71
CA GLU A 259 5.82 10.70 -13.12
C GLU A 259 4.96 9.47 -13.44
N ALA A 260 5.03 8.43 -12.59
CA ALA A 260 4.23 7.23 -12.78
C ALA A 260 2.72 7.51 -12.67
N MET A 261 2.29 8.29 -11.68
CA MET A 261 0.87 8.60 -11.47
C MET A 261 0.29 9.45 -12.60
N LEU A 262 1.04 10.42 -13.12
CA LEU A 262 0.61 11.23 -14.27
C LEU A 262 0.33 10.38 -15.52
N GLU A 263 1.08 9.30 -15.71
CA GLU A 263 0.82 8.32 -16.76
C GLU A 263 -0.39 7.45 -16.42
N VAL A 264 -0.45 6.91 -15.20
CA VAL A 264 -1.59 6.09 -14.73
C VAL A 264 -2.91 6.80 -14.93
N THR A 265 -3.02 8.08 -14.54
CA THR A 265 -4.29 8.82 -14.61
C THR A 265 -4.83 8.97 -16.04
N GLN A 266 -3.98 8.90 -17.06
CA GLN A 266 -4.42 8.92 -18.48
C GLN A 266 -5.25 7.69 -18.84
N HIS A 267 -5.16 6.61 -18.05
CA HIS A 267 -5.83 5.34 -18.26
C HIS A 267 -6.94 5.05 -17.23
N MET A 268 -7.18 5.96 -16.28
CA MET A 268 -8.17 5.79 -15.20
C MET A 268 -9.49 6.56 -15.42
N GLY A 269 -9.61 7.27 -16.56
CA GLY A 269 -10.81 8.03 -16.95
C GLY A 269 -10.55 9.53 -17.07
N GLU A 270 -11.37 10.24 -17.86
CA GLU A 270 -11.12 11.64 -18.26
C GLU A 270 -11.04 12.65 -17.09
N GLN A 271 -11.71 12.35 -15.98
CA GLN A 271 -11.72 13.20 -14.78
C GLN A 271 -10.66 12.80 -13.76
N SER A 272 -9.82 11.80 -14.07
CA SER A 272 -8.79 11.34 -13.15
C SER A 272 -7.69 12.38 -13.00
N SER A 273 -7.24 12.59 -11.78
CA SER A 273 -6.12 13.48 -11.47
C SER A 273 -5.24 12.89 -10.38
N SER A 274 -3.97 13.31 -10.36
CA SER A 274 -3.04 12.91 -9.33
C SER A 274 -2.20 14.09 -8.86
N SER A 275 -1.76 14.06 -7.62
CA SER A 275 -0.84 15.06 -7.07
C SER A 275 0.18 14.43 -6.13
N VAL A 276 1.36 15.04 -6.04
CA VAL A 276 2.36 14.76 -5.00
C VAL A 276 2.69 16.07 -4.30
N ILE A 277 2.47 16.13 -3.00
CA ILE A 277 2.61 17.35 -2.20
C ILE A 277 3.47 17.03 -0.97
N TRP A 278 4.61 17.71 -0.87
CA TRP A 278 5.42 17.70 0.34
C TRP A 278 4.72 18.47 1.45
N VAL A 279 4.58 17.83 2.62
CA VAL A 279 3.99 18.45 3.82
C VAL A 279 5.11 18.95 4.72
N ASN A 280 6.10 18.10 4.99
CA ASN A 280 7.33 18.46 5.69
C ASN A 280 8.52 18.11 4.80
N LYS A 281 9.37 19.07 4.43
CA LYS A 281 10.57 18.82 3.64
C LYS A 281 11.73 18.39 4.54
N ASP A 282 12.69 17.66 3.97
CA ASP A 282 14.04 17.58 4.53
C ASP A 282 14.62 19.00 4.58
N ASN A 283 15.05 19.45 5.76
CA ASN A 283 15.79 20.70 5.94
C ASN A 283 17.23 20.58 5.44
#